data_AF-A0AA42U070-F1
#
_entry.id   AF-A0AA42U070-F1
#
_cell.length_a   1.000
_cell.length_b   1.000
_cell.length_c   1.000
_cell.angle_alpha   90.00
_cell.angle_beta   90.00
_cell.angle_gamma   90.00
#
_symmetry.space_group_name_H-M   'P 1'
#
loop_
_entity.id
_entity.type
_entity.pdbx_description
1 polymer ?
#
loop_
_entity_poly.entity_id
_entity_poly.type
_entity_poly.pdbx_seq_one_letter_code
_entity_poly.pdbx_strand_id
1 'polypeptide(L)'
;MDFPKKCDFLYQSISDIQQTIRAIDVKIGFMFVVLLLPLPVLEDIYKCISYYKQSSPTLFISTIAIIIAWLLSFFFLMVSVIALSSPSSHVQGAENLKGTFYESNLYDLKPVDAFINFPIKSNLDISEILTNLPTSEETLLRELAFEKAKLAYIRDIKILRSSYCIYLVPVWLLGGIILWAISKALSGN
;
A
#
# COMPACT_ATOMS: atom_id res chain seq x y z
N MET A 1 -10.18 30.39 15.42
CA MET A 1 -8.83 29.85 15.70
C MET A 1 -7.83 30.79 15.08
N ASP A 2 -6.84 31.22 15.85
CA ASP A 2 -5.75 32.10 15.41
C ASP A 2 -4.91 31.43 14.29
N PHE A 3 -4.28 32.22 13.42
CA PHE A 3 -3.53 31.70 12.27
C PHE A 3 -2.42 30.71 12.67
N PRO A 4 -1.53 31.02 13.64
CA PRO A 4 -0.48 30.09 14.08
C PRO A 4 -1.07 28.75 14.55
N LYS A 5 -2.18 28.80 15.30
CA LYS A 5 -2.86 27.60 15.79
C LYS A 5 -3.42 26.74 14.65
N LYS A 6 -3.93 27.35 13.58
CA LYS A 6 -4.40 26.61 12.40
C LYS A 6 -3.23 25.94 11.67
N CYS A 7 -2.11 26.63 11.51
CA CYS A 7 -0.89 26.08 10.94
C CYS A 7 -0.40 24.88 11.78
N ASP A 8 -0.23 25.06 13.09
CA ASP A 8 0.21 24.00 14.00
C ASP A 8 -0.70 22.76 13.92
N PHE A 9 -2.01 22.99 13.88
CA PHE A 9 -2.99 21.90 13.72
C PHE A 9 -2.80 21.14 12.40
N LEU A 10 -2.58 21.85 11.28
CA LEU A 10 -2.35 21.23 9.98
C LEU A 10 -1.02 20.48 9.93
N TYR A 11 0.06 21.06 10.44
CA TYR A 11 1.36 20.40 10.55
C TYR A 11 1.30 19.13 11.39
N GLN A 12 0.67 19.19 12.57
CA GLN A 12 0.49 18.02 13.42
C GLN A 12 -0.34 16.96 12.72
N SER A 13 -1.44 17.35 12.07
CA SER A 13 -2.29 16.42 11.33
C SER A 13 -1.57 15.77 10.14
N ILE A 14 -0.71 16.51 9.43
CA ILE A 14 0.15 15.97 8.35
C ILE A 14 1.11 14.94 8.94
N SER A 15 1.78 15.28 10.05
CA SER A 15 2.72 14.39 10.74
C SER A 15 2.04 13.09 11.18
N ASP A 16 0.85 13.17 11.78
CA ASP A 16 0.09 12.01 12.23
C ASP A 16 -0.31 11.09 11.06
N ILE A 17 -0.71 11.67 9.91
CA ILE A 17 -1.01 10.89 8.71
C ILE A 17 0.25 10.19 8.19
N GLN A 18 1.40 10.87 8.14
CA GLN A 18 2.67 10.27 7.72
C GLN A 18 3.10 9.13 8.65
N GLN A 19 2.98 9.31 9.96
CA GLN A 19 3.25 8.26 10.95
C GLN A 19 2.32 7.05 10.76
N THR A 20 1.04 7.30 10.46
CA THR A 20 0.07 6.25 10.15
C THR A 20 0.46 5.48 8.89
N ILE A 21 0.87 6.17 7.81
CA ILE A 21 1.36 5.53 6.58
C ILE A 21 2.58 4.65 6.88
N ARG A 22 3.56 5.17 7.63
CA ARG A 22 4.75 4.39 8.04
C ARG A 22 4.39 3.15 8.85
N ALA A 23 3.44 3.27 9.79
CA ALA A 23 2.97 2.14 10.57
C ALA A 23 2.27 1.07 9.70
N ILE A 24 1.53 1.49 8.67
CA ILE A 24 0.95 0.58 7.68
C ILE A 24 2.05 -0.12 6.87
N ASP A 25 3.07 0.61 6.42
CA ASP A 25 4.19 0.04 5.64
C ASP A 25 4.96 -1.01 6.46
N VAL A 26 5.16 -0.79 7.76
CA VAL A 26 5.75 -1.78 8.68
C VAL A 26 4.87 -3.05 8.78
N LYS A 27 3.54 -2.90 8.92
CA LYS A 27 2.62 -4.05 8.94
C LYS A 27 2.64 -4.82 7.63
N ILE A 28 2.66 -4.13 6.49
CA ILE A 28 2.82 -4.73 5.16
C ILE A 28 4.13 -5.55 5.10
N GLY A 29 5.22 -5.02 5.64
CA GLY A 29 6.50 -5.73 5.75
C GLY A 29 6.39 -7.05 6.52
N PHE A 30 5.70 -7.07 7.67
CA PHE A 30 5.44 -8.32 8.40
C PHE A 30 4.57 -9.30 7.61
N MET A 31 3.56 -8.80 6.89
CA MET A 31 2.67 -9.63 6.08
C MET A 31 3.40 -10.31 4.92
N PHE A 32 4.48 -9.73 4.37
CA PHE A 32 5.32 -10.43 3.39
C PHE A 32 5.85 -11.75 3.93
N VAL A 33 6.38 -11.75 5.15
CA VAL A 33 6.93 -12.96 5.77
C VAL A 33 5.86 -14.04 5.85
N VAL A 34 4.65 -13.67 6.32
CA VAL A 34 3.52 -14.61 6.45
C VAL A 34 3.11 -15.17 5.10
N LEU A 35 2.98 -14.33 4.07
CA LEU A 35 2.52 -14.78 2.74
C LEU A 35 3.55 -15.59 1.97
N LEU A 36 4.83 -15.52 2.34
CA LEU A 36 5.92 -16.31 1.75
C LEU A 36 6.09 -17.67 2.43
N LEU A 37 5.49 -17.92 3.60
CA LEU A 37 5.57 -19.21 4.31
C LEU A 37 5.15 -20.43 3.49
N PRO A 38 4.19 -20.35 2.54
CA PRO A 38 3.84 -21.51 1.72
C PRO A 38 4.89 -21.88 0.65
N LEU A 39 5.83 -20.98 0.31
CA LEU A 39 6.77 -21.22 -0.80
C LEU A 39 7.72 -22.41 -0.58
N PRO A 40 8.30 -22.65 0.61
CA PRO A 40 9.17 -23.79 0.84
C PRO A 40 8.47 -25.15 0.76
N VAL A 41 7.14 -25.18 0.89
CA VAL A 41 6.33 -26.41 0.97
C VAL A 41 5.44 -26.62 -0.26
N LEU A 42 5.74 -25.97 -1.39
CA LEU A 42 4.94 -26.06 -2.62
C LEU A 42 4.82 -27.49 -3.15
N GLU A 43 5.85 -28.32 -2.99
CA GLU A 43 5.80 -29.73 -3.40
C GLU A 43 4.76 -30.51 -2.59
N ASP A 44 4.68 -30.28 -1.29
CA ASP A 44 3.70 -30.93 -0.42
C ASP A 44 2.29 -30.42 -0.68
N ILE A 45 2.14 -29.11 -0.96
CA ILE A 45 0.87 -28.54 -1.42
C ILE A 45 0.42 -29.22 -2.73
N TYR A 46 1.32 -29.45 -3.69
CA TYR A 46 1.00 -30.14 -4.93
C TYR A 46 0.55 -31.60 -4.70
N LYS A 47 1.21 -32.32 -3.78
CA LYS A 47 0.79 -33.67 -3.37
C LYS A 47 -0.61 -33.67 -2.74
N CYS A 48 -0.92 -32.69 -1.90
CA CYS A 48 -2.27 -32.55 -1.33
C CYS A 48 -3.33 -32.29 -2.42
N ILE A 49 -3.04 -31.42 -3.39
CA ILE A 49 -3.95 -31.15 -4.52
C ILE A 49 -4.24 -32.43 -5.31
N SER A 50 -3.21 -33.23 -5.61
CA SER A 50 -3.37 -34.46 -6.40
C SER A 50 -4.14 -35.54 -5.64
N TYR A 51 -3.97 -35.62 -4.31
CA TYR A 51 -4.78 -36.47 -3.43
C TYR A 51 -6.25 -36.05 -3.43
N TYR A 52 -6.56 -34.79 -3.13
CA TYR A 52 -7.96 -34.35 -3.06
C TYR A 52 -8.69 -34.43 -4.39
N LYS A 53 -7.98 -34.22 -5.52
CA LYS A 53 -8.54 -34.43 -6.86
C LYS A 53 -9.10 -35.84 -7.05
N GLN A 54 -8.46 -36.83 -6.44
CA GLN A 54 -8.87 -38.24 -6.51
C GLN A 54 -9.92 -38.59 -5.44
N SER A 55 -9.81 -38.00 -4.24
CA SER A 55 -10.68 -38.35 -3.11
C SER A 55 -12.07 -37.70 -3.17
N SER A 56 -12.17 -36.40 -3.47
CA SER A 56 -13.45 -35.68 -3.45
C SER A 56 -13.41 -34.40 -4.28
N PRO A 57 -14.34 -34.21 -5.24
CA PRO A 57 -14.46 -32.96 -6.00
C PRO A 57 -14.63 -31.72 -5.11
N THR A 58 -15.34 -31.85 -3.98
CA THR A 58 -15.56 -30.74 -3.04
C THR A 58 -14.26 -30.30 -2.39
N LEU A 59 -13.45 -31.23 -1.88
CA LEU A 59 -12.15 -30.91 -1.27
C LEU A 59 -11.19 -30.31 -2.30
N PHE A 60 -11.22 -30.81 -3.54
CA PHE A 60 -10.44 -30.24 -4.63
C PHE A 60 -10.82 -28.78 -4.91
N ILE A 61 -12.12 -28.48 -5.07
CA ILE A 61 -12.61 -27.12 -5.28
C ILE A 61 -12.23 -26.20 -4.11
N SER A 62 -12.41 -26.66 -2.87
CA SER A 62 -12.01 -25.89 -1.67
C SER A 62 -10.52 -25.59 -1.66
N THR A 63 -9.68 -26.55 -2.07
CA THR A 63 -8.22 -26.36 -2.17
C THR A 63 -7.87 -25.28 -3.19
N ILE A 64 -8.49 -25.31 -4.37
CA ILE A 64 -8.28 -24.28 -5.40
C ILE A 64 -8.74 -22.90 -4.90
N ALA A 65 -9.89 -22.81 -4.23
CA ALA A 65 -10.37 -21.56 -3.66
C ALA A 65 -9.40 -20.97 -2.62
N ILE A 66 -8.79 -21.81 -1.76
CA ILE A 66 -7.78 -21.41 -0.79
C ILE A 66 -6.51 -20.88 -1.47
N ILE A 67 -6.03 -21.56 -2.53
CA ILE A 67 -4.88 -21.11 -3.31
C ILE A 67 -5.17 -19.76 -3.97
N ILE A 68 -6.37 -19.58 -4.54
CA ILE A 68 -6.79 -18.30 -5.11
C ILE A 68 -6.82 -17.21 -4.03
N ALA A 69 -7.37 -17.49 -2.85
CA ALA A 69 -7.39 -16.54 -1.74
C ALA A 69 -5.96 -16.14 -1.30
N TRP A 70 -5.03 -17.10 -1.25
CA TRP A 70 -3.61 -16.82 -1.00
C TRP A 70 -2.99 -15.95 -2.09
N LEU A 71 -3.16 -16.29 -3.37
CA LEU A 71 -2.64 -15.50 -4.49
C LEU A 71 -3.22 -14.08 -4.52
N LEU A 72 -4.52 -13.92 -4.26
CA LEU A 72 -5.17 -12.62 -4.15
C LEU A 72 -4.63 -11.82 -2.96
N SER A 73 -4.40 -12.47 -1.80
CA SER A 73 -3.78 -11.79 -0.66
C SER A 73 -2.37 -11.30 -1.00
N PHE A 74 -1.58 -12.11 -1.71
CA PHE A 74 -0.24 -11.74 -2.18
C PHE A 74 -0.29 -10.59 -3.19
N PHE A 75 -1.23 -10.64 -4.14
CA PHE A 75 -1.45 -9.55 -5.10
C PHE A 75 -1.79 -8.22 -4.40
N PHE A 76 -2.75 -8.22 -3.47
CA PHE A 76 -3.09 -7.01 -2.73
C PHE A 76 -1.94 -6.49 -1.86
N LEU A 77 -1.12 -7.39 -1.31
CA LEU A 77 0.09 -6.99 -0.61
C LEU A 77 1.07 -6.27 -1.54
N MET A 78 1.35 -6.83 -2.72
CA MET A 78 2.24 -6.22 -3.71
C MET A 78 1.75 -4.83 -4.13
N VAL A 79 0.45 -4.68 -4.44
CA VAL A 79 -0.13 -3.40 -4.83
C VAL A 79 -0.16 -2.39 -3.67
N SER A 80 -0.12 -2.84 -2.41
CA SER A 80 -0.04 -1.96 -1.22
C SER A 80 1.34 -1.32 -1.06
N VAL A 81 2.40 -1.97 -1.55
CA VAL A 81 3.78 -1.46 -1.51
C VAL A 81 4.02 -0.39 -2.57
N ILE A 82 3.34 -0.49 -3.71
CA ILE A 82 3.54 0.44 -4.84
C ILE A 82 3.39 1.88 -4.35
N ALA A 83 4.45 2.66 -4.54
CA ALA A 83 4.45 4.08 -4.21
C ALA A 83 3.37 4.80 -5.04
N LEU A 84 2.53 5.56 -4.34
CA LEU A 84 1.56 6.43 -5.00
C LEU A 84 2.25 7.76 -5.28
N SER A 85 2.36 8.12 -6.55
CA SER A 85 2.79 9.46 -6.95
C SER A 85 1.71 10.48 -6.57
N SER A 86 2.16 11.72 -6.33
CA SER A 86 1.36 12.84 -5.82
C SER A 86 -0.06 12.89 -6.40
N PRO A 87 -1.10 12.62 -5.59
CA PRO A 87 -2.48 12.52 -6.07
C PRO A 87 -3.12 13.90 -6.20
N SER A 88 -2.40 14.89 -6.75
CA SER A 88 -2.88 16.28 -6.89
C SER A 88 -4.21 16.35 -7.64
N SER A 89 -4.40 15.53 -8.67
CA SER A 89 -5.65 15.41 -9.44
C SER A 89 -6.83 14.82 -8.68
N HIS A 90 -6.60 14.23 -7.50
CA HIS A 90 -7.65 13.63 -6.67
C HIS A 90 -8.13 14.57 -5.54
N VAL A 91 -7.59 15.81 -5.47
CA VAL A 91 -7.99 16.80 -4.47
C VAL A 91 -8.87 17.87 -5.11
N GLN A 92 -10.08 18.05 -4.58
CA GLN A 92 -11.00 19.11 -5.02
C GLN A 92 -10.54 20.48 -4.51
N GLY A 93 -10.77 21.54 -5.30
CA GLY A 93 -10.40 22.91 -4.93
C GLY A 93 -8.89 23.17 -4.95
N ALA A 94 -8.12 22.30 -5.60
CA ALA A 94 -6.68 22.46 -5.81
C ALA A 94 -6.31 23.53 -6.86
N GLU A 95 -7.32 24.22 -7.42
CA GLU A 95 -7.13 25.29 -8.40
C GLU A 95 -6.19 26.37 -7.85
N ASN A 96 -5.13 26.65 -8.61
CA ASN A 96 -4.07 27.63 -8.29
C ASN A 96 -3.15 27.25 -7.11
N LEU A 97 -3.15 26.00 -6.65
CA LEU A 97 -2.19 25.51 -5.67
C LEU A 97 -1.04 24.79 -6.38
N LYS A 98 0.18 25.06 -5.91
CA LYS A 98 1.43 24.57 -6.51
C LYS A 98 1.92 23.28 -5.84
N GLY A 99 1.51 23.00 -4.60
CA GLY A 99 2.00 21.83 -3.86
C GLY A 99 3.42 22.03 -3.35
N THR A 100 3.76 23.26 -2.96
CA THR A 100 5.14 23.71 -2.66
C THR A 100 5.68 23.18 -1.34
N PHE A 101 4.83 22.55 -0.54
CA PHE A 101 5.24 21.96 0.72
C PHE A 101 5.91 20.60 0.53
N TYR A 102 5.41 19.75 -0.39
CA TYR A 102 6.01 18.45 -0.70
C TYR A 102 6.83 18.47 -2.00
N GLU A 103 6.58 19.43 -2.91
CA GLU A 103 7.31 19.60 -4.18
C GLU A 103 7.33 18.31 -5.02
N SER A 104 6.17 17.67 -5.15
CA SER A 104 6.06 16.50 -6.02
C SER A 104 6.38 16.84 -7.47
N ASN A 105 7.11 15.97 -8.15
CA ASN A 105 7.57 16.14 -9.54
C ASN A 105 8.62 17.24 -9.73
N LEU A 106 9.36 17.59 -8.67
CA LEU A 106 10.58 18.41 -8.78
C LEU A 106 11.60 17.81 -9.74
N TYR A 107 11.58 16.49 -9.93
CA TYR A 107 12.38 15.77 -10.93
C TYR A 107 11.45 15.00 -11.87
N ASP A 108 11.72 15.02 -13.16
CA ASP A 108 11.06 14.15 -14.15
C ASP A 108 11.83 12.83 -14.27
N LEU A 109 11.36 11.80 -13.55
CA LEU A 109 11.98 10.49 -13.50
C LEU A 109 11.23 9.51 -14.42
N LYS A 110 11.97 8.89 -15.35
CA LYS A 110 11.51 7.82 -16.23
C LYS A 110 11.85 6.45 -15.63
N PRO A 111 11.20 5.35 -16.06
CA PRO A 111 11.53 4.01 -15.56
C PRO A 111 12.98 3.59 -15.76
N VAL A 112 13.65 4.08 -16.81
CA VAL A 112 15.08 3.82 -17.07
C VAL A 112 15.97 4.47 -15.99
N ASP A 113 15.51 5.57 -15.40
CA ASP A 113 16.23 6.29 -14.36
C ASP A 113 16.34 5.50 -13.04
N ALA A 114 15.51 4.47 -12.88
CA ALA A 114 15.66 3.50 -11.79
C ALA A 114 16.97 2.69 -11.89
N PHE A 115 17.59 2.64 -13.08
CA PHE A 115 18.84 1.91 -13.32
C PHE A 115 20.00 2.85 -13.68
N ILE A 116 19.74 3.94 -14.39
CA ILE A 116 20.77 4.89 -14.86
C ILE A 116 20.27 6.31 -14.64
N ASN A 117 20.83 7.04 -13.68
CA ASN A 117 20.26 8.31 -13.19
C ASN A 117 21.08 9.56 -13.52
N PHE A 118 21.91 9.53 -14.59
CA PHE A 118 22.83 10.61 -14.90
C PHE A 118 22.72 11.14 -16.35
N PRO A 119 22.67 12.48 -16.57
CA PRO A 119 22.44 13.55 -15.59
C PRO A 119 20.94 13.88 -15.45
N ILE A 120 20.36 13.64 -14.28
CA ILE A 120 19.00 14.11 -13.94
C ILE A 120 19.11 15.44 -13.17
N LYS A 121 18.32 16.44 -13.57
CA LYS A 121 18.25 17.75 -12.94
C LYS A 121 16.82 18.04 -12.47
N SER A 122 16.69 18.96 -11.53
CA SER A 122 15.37 19.44 -11.11
C SER A 122 14.72 20.24 -12.25
N ASN A 123 13.39 20.16 -12.32
CA ASN A 123 12.55 20.91 -13.24
C ASN A 123 12.47 22.39 -12.85
N LEU A 124 12.72 22.70 -11.59
CA LEU A 124 12.77 24.05 -11.05
C LEU A 124 14.19 24.40 -10.61
N ASP A 125 14.58 25.65 -10.82
CA ASP A 125 15.78 26.21 -10.20
C ASP A 125 15.50 26.73 -8.77
N ILE A 126 16.57 27.08 -8.05
CA ILE A 126 16.44 27.57 -6.66
C ILE A 126 15.64 28.88 -6.58
N SER A 127 15.78 29.76 -7.57
CA SER A 127 15.06 31.04 -7.59
C SER A 127 13.56 30.83 -7.80
N GLU A 128 13.19 29.89 -8.67
CA GLU A 128 11.82 29.48 -8.92
C GLU A 128 11.19 28.84 -7.68
N ILE A 129 11.93 27.97 -6.98
CA ILE A 129 11.48 27.38 -5.70
C ILE A 129 11.17 28.49 -4.68
N LEU A 130 12.08 29.45 -4.50
CA LEU A 130 11.88 30.57 -3.57
C LEU A 130 10.70 31.45 -3.97
N THR A 131 10.49 31.66 -5.26
CA THR A 131 9.37 32.48 -5.78
C THR A 131 8.03 31.75 -5.64
N ASN A 132 8.04 30.42 -5.59
CA ASN A 132 6.84 29.61 -5.42
C ASN A 132 6.38 29.50 -3.96
N LEU A 133 7.21 29.88 -2.98
CA LEU A 133 6.81 29.86 -1.58
C LEU A 133 5.56 30.73 -1.32
N PRO A 134 4.64 30.28 -0.45
CA PRO A 134 3.43 31.03 -0.15
C PRO A 134 3.78 32.37 0.51
N THR A 135 3.27 33.46 -0.05
CA THR A 135 3.54 34.84 0.39
C THR A 135 2.50 35.38 1.37
N SER A 136 1.34 34.73 1.48
CA SER A 136 0.28 35.10 2.41
C SER A 136 -0.08 33.94 3.35
N GLU A 137 -0.55 34.30 4.55
CA GLU A 137 -1.06 33.36 5.55
C GLU A 137 -2.15 32.45 4.98
N GLU A 138 -3.06 33.01 4.19
CA GLU A 138 -4.14 32.24 3.57
C GLU A 138 -3.60 31.21 2.57
N THR A 139 -2.67 31.60 1.71
CA THR A 139 -2.06 30.69 0.73
C THR A 139 -1.28 29.58 1.44
N LEU A 140 -0.57 29.88 2.53
CA LEU A 140 0.10 28.87 3.33
C LEU A 140 -0.89 27.85 3.90
N LEU A 141 -2.00 28.31 4.49
CA LEU A 141 -3.02 27.40 5.02
C LEU A 141 -3.64 26.52 3.92
N ARG A 142 -3.86 27.07 2.73
CA ARG A 142 -4.39 26.32 1.59
C ARG A 142 -3.39 25.27 1.08
N GLU A 143 -2.11 25.60 0.97
CA GLU A 143 -1.06 24.65 0.60
C GLU A 143 -0.93 23.52 1.63
N LEU A 144 -0.93 23.84 2.92
CA LEU A 144 -0.93 22.83 4.00
C LEU A 144 -2.17 21.93 3.96
N ALA A 145 -3.36 22.51 3.74
CA ALA A 145 -4.59 21.74 3.61
C ALA A 145 -4.57 20.82 2.37
N PHE A 146 -4.00 21.30 1.25
CA PHE A 146 -3.82 20.53 0.03
C PHE A 146 -2.89 19.32 0.25
N GLU A 147 -1.76 19.52 0.92
CA GLU A 147 -0.87 18.41 1.26
C GLU A 147 -1.52 17.39 2.19
N LYS A 148 -2.22 17.87 3.22
CA LYS A 148 -2.98 17.00 4.12
C LYS A 148 -3.97 16.13 3.32
N ALA A 149 -4.67 16.70 2.35
CA ALA A 149 -5.62 15.97 1.51
C ALA A 149 -4.92 14.91 0.63
N LYS A 150 -3.78 15.27 0.00
CA LYS A 150 -2.97 14.31 -0.77
C LYS A 150 -2.51 13.13 0.08
N LEU A 151 -1.99 13.41 1.27
CA LEU A 151 -1.52 12.37 2.20
C LEU A 151 -2.67 11.52 2.74
N ALA A 152 -3.83 12.12 3.02
CA ALA A 152 -5.01 11.38 3.44
C ALA A 152 -5.46 10.39 2.35
N TYR A 153 -5.45 10.79 1.07
CA TYR A 153 -5.74 9.88 -0.03
C TYR A 153 -4.76 8.69 -0.09
N ILE A 154 -3.45 8.96 0.02
CA ILE A 154 -2.42 7.91 0.04
C ILE A 154 -2.67 6.93 1.18
N ARG A 155 -2.94 7.44 2.39
CA ARG A 155 -3.26 6.64 3.57
C ARG A 155 -4.49 5.76 3.31
N ASP A 156 -5.58 6.33 2.80
CA ASP A 156 -6.84 5.60 2.64
C ASP A 156 -6.73 4.49 1.60
N ILE A 157 -6.02 4.73 0.50
CA ILE A 157 -5.71 3.69 -0.49
C ILE A 157 -4.83 2.59 0.11
N LYS A 158 -3.82 2.93 0.90
CA LYS A 158 -2.98 1.93 1.58
C LYS A 158 -3.77 1.12 2.62
N ILE A 159 -4.67 1.75 3.37
CA ILE A 159 -5.58 1.06 4.30
C ILE A 159 -6.48 0.10 3.53
N LEU A 160 -7.10 0.54 2.44
CA LEU A 160 -7.99 -0.30 1.63
C LEU A 160 -7.26 -1.55 1.09
N ARG A 161 -6.12 -1.35 0.42
CA ARG A 161 -5.34 -2.44 -0.18
C ARG A 161 -4.81 -3.42 0.88
N SER A 162 -4.26 -2.91 1.99
CA SER A 162 -3.78 -3.76 3.08
C SER A 162 -4.92 -4.49 3.79
N SER A 163 -6.11 -3.89 3.89
CA SER A 163 -7.29 -4.52 4.48
C SER A 163 -7.74 -5.73 3.67
N TYR A 164 -7.77 -5.65 2.33
CA TYR A 164 -8.07 -6.81 1.49
C TYR A 164 -7.07 -7.95 1.68
N CYS A 165 -5.77 -7.64 1.77
CA CYS A 165 -4.77 -8.63 2.12
C CYS A 165 -5.07 -9.28 3.48
N ILE A 166 -5.28 -8.47 4.52
CA ILE A 166 -5.52 -8.94 5.89
C ILE A 166 -6.79 -9.79 5.99
N TYR A 167 -7.86 -9.45 5.28
CA TYR A 167 -9.11 -10.22 5.29
C TYR A 167 -9.00 -11.57 4.58
N LEU A 168 -8.16 -11.67 3.55
CA LEU A 168 -7.94 -12.93 2.82
C LEU A 168 -6.99 -13.89 3.56
N VAL A 169 -6.10 -13.37 4.41
CA VAL A 169 -5.15 -14.18 5.18
C VAL A 169 -5.80 -15.26 6.04
N PRO A 170 -6.77 -14.96 6.93
CA PRO A 170 -7.41 -16.00 7.72
C PRO A 170 -8.17 -17.01 6.85
N VAL A 171 -8.71 -16.59 5.69
CA VAL A 171 -9.42 -17.48 4.78
C VAL A 171 -8.50 -18.60 4.27
N TRP A 172 -7.34 -18.25 3.72
CA TRP A 172 -6.43 -19.28 3.20
C TRP A 172 -5.68 -20.01 4.32
N LEU A 173 -5.35 -19.34 5.42
CA LEU A 173 -4.61 -19.94 6.54
C LEU A 173 -5.47 -20.95 7.30
N LEU A 174 -6.65 -20.54 7.77
CA LEU A 174 -7.56 -21.45 8.47
C LEU A 174 -8.12 -22.51 7.53
N GLY A 175 -8.42 -22.14 6.28
CA GLY A 175 -8.83 -23.11 5.25
C GLY A 175 -7.77 -24.19 5.01
N GLY A 176 -6.51 -23.81 4.92
CA GLY A 176 -5.38 -24.74 4.79
C GLY A 176 -5.25 -25.66 6.01
N ILE A 177 -5.37 -25.13 7.23
CA ILE A 177 -5.35 -25.92 8.47
C ILE A 177 -6.50 -26.93 8.51
N ILE A 178 -7.72 -26.51 8.14
CA ILE A 178 -8.89 -27.39 8.09
C ILE A 178 -8.70 -28.50 7.07
N LEU A 179 -8.23 -28.18 5.86
CA LEU A 179 -7.96 -29.20 4.83
C LEU A 179 -6.91 -30.21 5.31
N TRP A 180 -5.82 -29.73 5.90
CA TRP A 180 -4.80 -30.58 6.48
C TRP A 180 -5.37 -31.52 7.56
N ALA A 181 -6.18 -30.99 8.48
CA ALA A 181 -6.83 -31.78 9.53
C ALA A 181 -7.77 -32.85 8.95
N ILE A 182 -8.54 -32.51 7.91
CA ILE A 182 -9.42 -33.46 7.20
C ILE A 182 -8.59 -34.55 6.52
N SER A 183 -7.50 -34.18 5.83
CA SER A 183 -6.61 -35.16 5.18
C SER A 183 -6.02 -36.12 6.21
N LYS A 184 -5.58 -35.61 7.36
CA LYS A 184 -5.06 -36.44 8.44
C LYS A 184 -6.12 -37.40 8.98
N ALA A 185 -7.34 -36.91 9.25
CA ALA A 185 -8.44 -37.75 9.70
C ALA A 185 -8.84 -38.84 8.68
N LEU A 186 -8.81 -38.54 7.38
CA LEU A 186 -9.15 -39.49 6.31
C LEU A 186 -8.04 -40.49 6.01
N SER A 187 -6.78 -40.13 6.24
CA SER A 187 -5.62 -41.00 5.99
C SER A 187 -5.32 -41.99 7.12
N GLY A 188 -6.05 -41.91 8.24
CA GLY A 188 -6.00 -42.91 9.32
C GLY A 188 -4.73 -42.89 10.19
N ASN A 189 -3.96 -41.79 10.17
CA ASN A 189 -2.76 -41.57 11.01
C ASN A 189 -2.94 -40.44 12.03
#